data_AF-A0A4R1GFV7-F1
#
_entry.id   AF-A0A4R1GFV7-F1
#
_cell.length_a   1.000
_cell.length_b   1.000
_cell.length_c   1.000
_cell.angle_alpha   90.00
_cell.angle_beta   90.00
_cell.angle_gamma   90.00
#
_symmetry.space_group_name_H-M   'P 1'
#
loop_
_entity.id
_entity.type
_entity.pdbx_description
1 polymer ?
#
loop_
_entity_poly.entity_id
_entity_poly.type
_entity_poly.pdbx_seq_one_letter_code
_entity_poly.pdbx_strand_id
1 'polypeptide(L)'
;MLTTLRNFSASAHARREQERRLIAELLADPRLRQAIDATAAKSGEPRLNVERQAHQHLERITARYRHSVVKMLDPLFSLVLKRLYRRMEISGLDRLKSLNQEYQLIYLPAHRSHIDYMLISWALFQQGLPLPRIAAGENLNLPLVGALLKRGGAVFLRRSFLDDPLYTCLVRLYLEQLLSNEHSFEVFIEGQRSRTGRLLPPRLGLLSMLLESKTPRPLALLPISINYDLCLDNRTYQHELAGRPKRSESLWGVISSASVLFKRCGGAYLKVGEPVFIAENSDSNATLDTARQVMRRINQATIATEAARIASLLPGAKQNLPQAELEQAVADLSRLLQQQGTDLPRRDRAPGAMITAMSRRGQLSLSAGNVLVCEQQSAELSYYRNNLTHALVLPGLMILLAARLPKPGRSTITRLMRALQPYLAAEFTLEVDKDEPVRLRQTLLQLGLLREDKQQLHPHTNLLTRALFQLAETVLLRQYLLVRIITQQPQVKELQLCEITTALARHLQSWYEHPLPEYADQRQLRPLIECLEQQQLLNRNDQRLSAARDLTPILRVGRKLLPDVLIQESERWLAQH
;
A
#
# COMPACT_ATOMS: atom_id res chain seq x y z
N MET A 1 -13.50 17.30 -44.03
CA MET A 1 -14.28 16.37 -43.15
C MET A 1 -14.28 14.94 -43.69
N LEU A 2 -14.51 14.71 -45.00
CA LEU A 2 -14.50 13.38 -45.63
C LEU A 2 -13.11 12.69 -45.68
N THR A 3 -12.03 13.45 -45.90
CA THR A 3 -10.64 12.95 -45.91
C THR A 3 -10.18 12.52 -44.51
N THR A 4 -10.60 13.25 -43.47
CA THR A 4 -10.34 12.93 -42.07
C THR A 4 -11.06 11.65 -41.62
N LEU A 5 -12.30 11.42 -42.11
CA LEU A 5 -13.08 10.21 -41.84
C LEU A 5 -12.51 8.96 -42.56
N ARG A 6 -12.04 9.08 -43.81
CA ARG A 6 -11.36 7.99 -44.55
C ARG A 6 -10.04 7.56 -43.91
N ASN A 7 -9.23 8.51 -43.43
CA ASN A 7 -7.98 8.21 -42.71
C ASN A 7 -8.24 7.56 -41.33
N PHE A 8 -9.36 7.92 -40.68
CA PHE A 8 -9.81 7.26 -39.45
C PHE A 8 -10.27 5.83 -39.69
N SER A 9 -10.99 5.53 -40.78
CA SER A 9 -11.46 4.17 -41.07
C SER A 9 -10.33 3.23 -41.48
N ALA A 10 -9.37 3.69 -42.31
CA ALA A 10 -8.21 2.90 -42.73
C ALA A 10 -7.29 2.55 -41.54
N SER A 11 -6.99 3.52 -40.66
CA SER A 11 -6.18 3.28 -39.46
C SER A 11 -6.91 2.47 -38.38
N ALA A 12 -8.24 2.44 -38.38
CA ALA A 12 -9.02 1.56 -37.52
C ALA A 12 -9.01 0.11 -38.04
N HIS A 13 -9.02 -0.08 -39.36
CA HIS A 13 -8.93 -1.39 -39.99
C HIS A 13 -7.57 -2.04 -39.75
N ALA A 14 -6.47 -1.34 -40.04
CA ALA A 14 -5.11 -1.86 -39.87
C ALA A 14 -4.81 -2.30 -38.41
N ARG A 15 -5.33 -1.56 -37.42
CA ARG A 15 -5.16 -1.92 -35.99
C ARG A 15 -5.99 -3.12 -35.56
N ARG A 16 -7.22 -3.26 -36.09
CA ARG A 16 -8.03 -4.47 -35.87
C ARG A 16 -7.36 -5.69 -36.50
N GLU A 17 -6.69 -5.49 -37.62
CA GLU A 17 -5.92 -6.54 -38.27
C GLU A 17 -4.68 -6.91 -37.44
N GLN A 18 -3.96 -5.94 -36.89
CA GLN A 18 -2.85 -6.19 -35.96
C GLN A 18 -3.31 -6.93 -34.69
N GLU A 19 -4.47 -6.57 -34.12
CA GLU A 19 -5.06 -7.29 -32.98
C GLU A 19 -5.41 -8.74 -33.35
N ARG A 20 -6.04 -8.96 -34.50
CA ARG A 20 -6.36 -10.30 -34.99
C ARG A 20 -5.12 -11.13 -35.25
N ARG A 21 -4.07 -10.54 -35.80
CA ARG A 21 -2.76 -11.19 -36.01
C ARG A 21 -2.14 -11.59 -34.69
N LEU A 22 -2.10 -10.70 -33.70
CA LEU A 22 -1.61 -11.00 -32.34
C LEU A 22 -2.38 -12.17 -31.72
N ILE A 23 -3.72 -12.15 -31.78
CA ILE A 23 -4.55 -13.24 -31.23
C ILE A 23 -4.27 -14.56 -31.97
N ALA A 24 -4.16 -14.54 -33.29
CA ALA A 24 -3.86 -15.72 -34.09
C ALA A 24 -2.46 -16.28 -33.80
N GLU A 25 -1.45 -15.41 -33.65
CA GLU A 25 -0.08 -15.77 -33.26
C GLU A 25 -0.05 -16.41 -31.88
N LEU A 26 -0.75 -15.83 -30.90
CA LEU A 26 -0.86 -16.40 -29.56
C LEU A 26 -1.55 -17.78 -29.58
N LEU A 27 -2.65 -17.94 -30.32
CA LEU A 27 -3.34 -19.23 -30.51
C LEU A 27 -2.49 -20.26 -31.26
N ALA A 28 -1.50 -19.82 -32.04
CA ALA A 28 -0.54 -20.69 -32.70
C ALA A 28 0.63 -21.11 -31.80
N ASP A 29 0.86 -20.43 -30.66
CA ASP A 29 1.97 -20.76 -29.75
C ASP A 29 1.82 -22.21 -29.23
N PRO A 30 2.87 -23.05 -29.36
CA PRO A 30 2.83 -24.44 -28.93
C PRO A 30 2.43 -24.63 -27.46
N ARG A 31 2.86 -23.73 -26.57
CA ARG A 31 2.55 -23.78 -25.14
C ARG A 31 1.06 -23.55 -24.90
N LEU A 32 0.42 -22.68 -25.68
CA LEU A 32 -1.02 -22.45 -25.58
C LEU A 32 -1.81 -23.61 -26.16
N ARG A 33 -1.40 -24.16 -27.31
CA ARG A 33 -2.04 -25.35 -27.89
C ARG A 33 -2.02 -26.52 -26.92
N GLN A 34 -0.88 -26.78 -26.30
CA GLN A 34 -0.76 -27.81 -25.26
C GLN A 34 -1.69 -27.55 -24.07
N ALA A 35 -1.79 -26.30 -23.61
CA ALA A 35 -2.70 -25.93 -22.52
C ALA A 35 -4.18 -26.12 -22.90
N ILE A 36 -4.55 -25.80 -24.15
CA ILE A 36 -5.90 -26.04 -24.70
C ILE A 36 -6.19 -27.53 -24.73
N ASP A 37 -5.27 -28.35 -25.26
CA ASP A 37 -5.45 -29.80 -25.38
C ASP A 37 -5.55 -30.47 -24.00
N ALA A 38 -4.72 -30.07 -23.04
CA ALA A 38 -4.78 -30.56 -21.66
C ALA A 38 -6.08 -30.17 -20.96
N THR A 39 -6.57 -28.95 -21.19
CA THR A 39 -7.84 -28.46 -20.61
C THR A 39 -9.04 -29.19 -21.22
N ALA A 40 -9.03 -29.42 -22.53
CA ALA A 40 -10.06 -30.20 -23.23
C ALA A 40 -10.10 -31.65 -22.71
N ALA A 41 -8.95 -32.30 -22.58
CA ALA A 41 -8.85 -33.66 -22.04
C ALA A 41 -9.36 -33.76 -20.59
N LYS A 42 -9.04 -32.77 -19.74
CA LYS A 42 -9.46 -32.74 -18.33
C LYS A 42 -10.94 -32.44 -18.14
N SER A 43 -11.51 -31.55 -18.96
CA SER A 43 -12.91 -31.13 -18.86
C SER A 43 -13.88 -32.05 -19.60
N GLY A 44 -13.40 -32.82 -20.56
CA GLY A 44 -14.25 -33.60 -21.48
C GLY A 44 -14.92 -32.75 -22.56
N GLU A 45 -14.63 -31.44 -22.63
CA GLU A 45 -15.18 -30.57 -23.66
C GLU A 45 -14.47 -30.77 -25.02
N PRO A 46 -15.18 -30.62 -26.15
CA PRO A 46 -14.54 -30.60 -27.46
C PRO A 46 -13.45 -29.52 -27.52
N ARG A 47 -12.25 -29.88 -28.02
CA ARG A 47 -11.10 -28.97 -28.17
C ARG A 47 -11.47 -27.62 -28.79
N LEU A 48 -12.35 -27.63 -29.79
CA LEU A 48 -12.81 -26.44 -30.49
C LEU A 48 -13.60 -25.46 -29.60
N ASN A 49 -14.31 -25.95 -28.57
CA ASN A 49 -14.98 -25.10 -27.58
C ASN A 49 -13.96 -24.43 -26.65
N VAL A 50 -12.97 -25.18 -26.18
CA VAL A 50 -11.87 -24.66 -25.34
C VAL A 50 -11.05 -23.62 -26.12
N GLU A 51 -10.79 -23.85 -27.40
CA GLU A 51 -10.11 -22.89 -28.27
C GLU A 51 -10.93 -21.61 -28.47
N ARG A 52 -12.27 -21.71 -28.64
CA ARG A 52 -13.15 -20.53 -28.66
C ARG A 52 -13.10 -19.77 -27.33
N GLN A 53 -13.08 -20.46 -26.19
CA GLN A 53 -12.94 -19.83 -24.88
C GLN A 53 -11.61 -19.07 -24.77
N ALA A 54 -10.51 -19.70 -25.19
CA ALA A 54 -9.18 -19.09 -25.23
C ALA A 54 -9.18 -17.82 -26.11
N HIS A 55 -9.77 -17.89 -27.30
CA HIS A 55 -9.94 -16.73 -28.19
C HIS A 55 -10.72 -15.59 -27.50
N GLN A 56 -11.86 -15.90 -26.87
CA GLN A 56 -12.66 -14.90 -26.15
C GLN A 56 -11.88 -14.27 -24.97
N HIS A 57 -11.05 -15.04 -24.29
CA HIS A 57 -10.16 -14.52 -23.24
C HIS A 57 -9.11 -13.59 -23.82
N LEU A 58 -8.46 -13.95 -24.94
CA LEU A 58 -7.50 -13.08 -25.63
C LEU A 58 -8.13 -11.75 -26.07
N GLU A 59 -9.32 -11.78 -26.67
CA GLU A 59 -10.05 -10.55 -27.04
C GLU A 59 -10.38 -9.67 -25.83
N ARG A 60 -10.60 -10.29 -24.66
CA ARG A 60 -10.86 -9.55 -23.41
C ARG A 60 -9.61 -8.90 -22.85
N ILE A 61 -8.47 -9.58 -22.83
CA ILE A 61 -7.23 -9.04 -22.25
C ILE A 61 -6.50 -8.08 -23.20
N THR A 62 -6.64 -8.25 -24.52
CA THR A 62 -5.88 -7.46 -25.50
C THR A 62 -6.25 -5.97 -25.44
N ALA A 63 -5.25 -5.12 -25.20
CA ALA A 63 -5.42 -3.68 -25.04
C ALA A 63 -5.43 -2.96 -26.38
N ARG A 64 -6.46 -2.14 -26.63
CA ARG A 64 -6.72 -1.46 -27.91
C ARG A 64 -6.27 0.00 -27.91
N TYR A 65 -5.04 0.28 -27.46
CA TYR A 65 -4.55 1.64 -27.26
C TYR A 65 -4.76 2.56 -28.48
N ARG A 66 -5.27 3.76 -28.21
CA ARG A 66 -5.49 4.83 -29.19
C ARG A 66 -4.99 6.14 -28.61
N HIS A 67 -3.88 6.62 -29.17
CA HIS A 67 -3.31 7.90 -28.79
C HIS A 67 -4.30 9.08 -28.93
N SER A 68 -5.19 9.05 -29.94
CA SER A 68 -6.25 10.06 -30.10
C SER A 68 -7.28 10.06 -28.97
N VAL A 69 -7.62 8.89 -28.42
CA VAL A 69 -8.54 8.78 -27.29
C VAL A 69 -7.88 9.34 -26.04
N VAL A 70 -6.59 9.05 -25.82
CA VAL A 70 -5.83 9.64 -24.71
C VAL A 70 -5.81 11.16 -24.80
N LYS A 71 -5.47 11.71 -25.98
CA LYS A 71 -5.51 13.16 -26.24
C LYS A 71 -6.88 13.79 -25.97
N MET A 72 -7.95 13.09 -26.31
CA MET A 72 -9.33 13.54 -26.05
C MET A 72 -9.67 13.52 -24.55
N LEU A 73 -9.17 12.54 -23.79
CA LEU A 73 -9.45 12.40 -22.36
C LEU A 73 -8.59 13.31 -21.46
N ASP A 74 -7.41 13.71 -21.93
CA ASP A 74 -6.52 14.59 -21.17
C ASP A 74 -7.19 15.88 -20.63
N PRO A 75 -7.91 16.70 -21.42
CA PRO A 75 -8.55 17.90 -20.88
C PRO A 75 -9.60 17.58 -19.80
N LEU A 76 -10.31 16.45 -19.94
CA LEU A 76 -11.25 15.98 -18.93
C LEU A 76 -10.53 15.56 -17.64
N PHE A 77 -9.44 14.78 -17.75
CA PHE A 77 -8.65 14.35 -16.59
C PHE A 77 -8.01 15.56 -15.89
N SER A 78 -7.44 16.49 -16.65
CA SER A 78 -6.92 17.76 -16.14
C SER A 78 -7.99 18.55 -15.40
N LEU A 79 -9.21 18.67 -15.94
CA LEU A 79 -10.32 19.35 -15.29
C LEU A 79 -10.71 18.67 -13.97
N VAL A 80 -10.95 17.36 -13.98
CA VAL A 80 -11.37 16.59 -12.81
C VAL A 80 -10.30 16.64 -11.72
N LEU A 81 -9.04 16.36 -12.06
CA LEU A 81 -7.92 16.34 -11.12
C LEU A 81 -7.68 17.72 -10.50
N LYS A 82 -7.62 18.80 -11.30
CA LYS A 82 -7.43 20.17 -10.80
C LYS A 82 -8.60 20.65 -9.95
N ARG A 83 -9.82 20.16 -10.22
CA ARG A 83 -11.01 20.50 -9.45
C ARG A 83 -11.00 19.83 -8.08
N LEU A 84 -10.60 18.56 -8.02
CA LEU A 84 -10.51 17.78 -6.79
C LEU A 84 -9.29 18.18 -5.94
N TYR A 85 -8.12 18.27 -6.58
CA TYR A 85 -6.83 18.51 -5.95
C TYR A 85 -6.23 19.80 -6.49
N ARG A 86 -6.40 20.88 -5.72
CA ARG A 86 -5.86 22.22 -6.08
C ARG A 86 -4.34 22.27 -6.04
N ARG A 87 -3.72 21.37 -5.27
CA ARG A 87 -2.27 21.21 -5.21
C ARG A 87 -1.95 19.83 -5.72
N MET A 88 -1.25 19.75 -6.83
CA MET A 88 -0.69 18.50 -7.31
C MET A 88 0.80 18.66 -7.40
N GLU A 89 1.51 17.81 -6.68
CA GLU A 89 2.98 17.79 -6.72
C GLU A 89 3.40 16.44 -7.27
N ILE A 90 4.08 16.48 -8.41
CA ILE A 90 4.58 15.30 -9.09
C ILE A 90 6.09 15.41 -9.13
N SER A 91 6.78 14.39 -8.62
CA SER A 91 8.24 14.34 -8.53
C SER A 91 8.80 13.03 -9.06
N GLY A 92 10.03 13.07 -9.57
CA GLY A 92 10.73 11.88 -10.08
C GLY A 92 10.37 11.47 -11.52
N LEU A 93 9.55 12.26 -12.23
CA LEU A 93 9.25 12.00 -13.65
C LEU A 93 10.36 12.45 -14.61
N ASP A 94 11.17 13.44 -14.22
CA ASP A 94 12.17 14.05 -15.10
C ASP A 94 13.22 13.03 -15.57
N ARG A 95 13.59 12.08 -14.69
CA ARG A 95 14.52 10.99 -14.99
C ARG A 95 13.93 9.85 -15.83
N LEU A 96 12.60 9.80 -16.01
CA LEU A 96 11.99 8.68 -16.71
C LEU A 96 12.29 8.70 -18.22
N LYS A 97 12.52 9.88 -18.80
CA LYS A 97 12.86 9.99 -20.23
C LYS A 97 14.20 9.34 -20.53
N SER A 98 15.23 9.58 -19.72
CA SER A 98 16.54 8.94 -19.87
C SER A 98 16.45 7.45 -19.56
N LEU A 99 15.77 7.08 -18.47
CA LEU A 99 15.58 5.66 -18.14
C LEU A 99 14.85 4.89 -19.25
N ASN A 100 13.87 5.50 -19.93
CA ASN A 100 13.14 4.86 -21.01
C ASN A 100 13.97 4.67 -22.30
N GLN A 101 15.15 5.29 -22.41
CA GLN A 101 16.09 5.05 -23.51
C GLN A 101 16.85 3.73 -23.31
N GLU A 102 17.28 3.48 -22.07
CA GLU A 102 18.10 2.31 -21.72
C GLU A 102 17.28 1.09 -21.28
N TYR A 103 16.16 1.33 -20.60
CA TYR A 103 15.34 0.30 -19.95
C TYR A 103 13.90 0.32 -20.44
N GLN A 104 13.27 -0.86 -20.37
CA GLN A 104 11.84 -0.98 -20.47
C GLN A 104 11.20 -0.75 -19.09
N LEU A 105 10.29 0.23 -19.02
CA LEU A 105 9.73 0.70 -17.76
C LEU A 105 8.51 -0.10 -17.32
N ILE A 106 8.53 -0.58 -16.07
CA ILE A 106 7.39 -1.22 -15.39
C ILE A 106 6.97 -0.37 -14.21
N TYR A 107 5.78 0.22 -14.27
CA TYR A 107 5.23 1.10 -13.24
C TYR A 107 4.55 0.29 -12.14
N LEU A 108 5.01 0.44 -10.90
CA LEU A 108 4.55 -0.31 -9.72
C LEU A 108 4.01 0.65 -8.65
N PRO A 109 2.81 1.21 -8.85
CA PRO A 109 2.19 2.11 -7.88
C PRO A 109 1.59 1.42 -6.66
N ALA A 110 1.62 2.14 -5.53
CA ALA A 110 0.73 1.86 -4.41
C ALA A 110 -0.73 2.10 -4.80
N HIS A 111 -1.64 1.26 -4.33
CA HIS A 111 -3.07 1.39 -4.64
C HIS A 111 -3.85 1.96 -3.45
N ARG A 112 -4.18 3.26 -3.53
CA ARG A 112 -4.86 4.01 -2.47
C ARG A 112 -6.29 4.38 -2.83
N SER A 113 -6.52 4.74 -4.09
CA SER A 113 -7.79 5.26 -4.56
C SER A 113 -8.10 4.78 -5.96
N HIS A 114 -9.37 4.84 -6.25
CA HIS A 114 -9.90 4.71 -7.59
C HIS A 114 -9.34 5.78 -8.56
N ILE A 115 -8.88 6.94 -8.09
CA ILE A 115 -8.32 7.97 -8.97
C ILE A 115 -6.82 7.78 -9.34
N ASP A 116 -6.15 6.77 -8.77
CA ASP A 116 -4.69 6.59 -8.90
C ASP A 116 -4.24 6.43 -10.36
N TYR A 117 -4.84 5.51 -11.12
CA TYR A 117 -4.47 5.28 -12.52
C TYR A 117 -4.73 6.51 -13.38
N MET A 118 -5.71 7.34 -13.02
CA MET A 118 -6.02 8.59 -13.71
C MET A 118 -4.94 9.63 -13.44
N LEU A 119 -4.50 9.73 -12.19
CA LEU A 119 -3.41 10.61 -11.78
C LEU A 119 -2.09 10.22 -12.44
N ILE A 120 -1.73 8.93 -12.44
CA ILE A 120 -0.49 8.43 -13.08
C ILE A 120 -0.54 8.67 -14.58
N SER A 121 -1.62 8.24 -15.25
CA SER A 121 -1.78 8.41 -16.70
C SER A 121 -1.71 9.89 -17.10
N TRP A 122 -2.40 10.76 -16.35
CA TRP A 122 -2.32 12.20 -16.58
C TRP A 122 -0.90 12.74 -16.38
N ALA A 123 -0.23 12.36 -15.29
CA ALA A 123 1.12 12.81 -14.97
C ALA A 123 2.14 12.41 -16.06
N LEU A 124 2.08 11.17 -16.55
CA LEU A 124 2.94 10.67 -17.63
C LEU A 124 2.65 11.40 -18.95
N PHE A 125 1.37 11.56 -19.30
CA PHE A 125 0.97 12.23 -20.53
C PHE A 125 1.44 13.68 -20.57
N GLN A 126 1.33 14.41 -19.46
CA GLN A 126 1.78 15.80 -19.35
C GLN A 126 3.29 15.95 -19.48
N GLN A 127 4.06 14.90 -19.19
CA GLN A 127 5.51 14.88 -19.41
C GLN A 127 5.91 14.41 -20.81
N GLY A 128 4.95 14.07 -21.67
CA GLY A 128 5.19 13.53 -23.01
C GLY A 128 5.73 12.10 -23.00
N LEU A 129 5.53 11.35 -21.90
CA LEU A 129 5.91 9.94 -21.81
C LEU A 129 4.82 9.05 -22.42
N PRO A 130 5.19 7.92 -23.04
CA PRO A 130 4.22 6.95 -23.53
C PRO A 130 3.42 6.37 -22.34
N LEU A 131 2.11 6.20 -22.54
CA LEU A 131 1.27 5.59 -21.51
C LEU A 131 1.49 4.08 -21.45
N PRO A 132 1.62 3.50 -20.24
CA PRO A 132 1.76 2.07 -20.08
C PRO A 132 0.46 1.33 -20.41
N ARG A 133 0.57 0.03 -20.63
CA ARG A 133 -0.58 -0.88 -20.58
C ARG A 133 -0.89 -1.16 -19.12
N ILE A 134 -2.13 -0.89 -18.71
CA ILE A 134 -2.52 -0.86 -17.29
C ILE A 134 -3.29 -2.13 -16.95
N ALA A 135 -2.78 -2.92 -16.00
CA ALA A 135 -3.53 -4.05 -15.45
C ALA A 135 -4.75 -3.54 -14.68
N ALA A 136 -5.95 -3.95 -15.12
CA ALA A 136 -7.22 -3.56 -14.53
C ALA A 136 -8.05 -4.79 -14.18
N GLY A 137 -8.81 -4.75 -13.09
CA GLY A 137 -9.73 -5.84 -12.75
C GLY A 137 -10.91 -5.92 -13.72
N GLU A 138 -11.33 -7.14 -14.09
CA GLU A 138 -12.47 -7.38 -14.99
C GLU A 138 -13.77 -6.70 -14.50
N ASN A 139 -13.92 -6.48 -13.19
CA ASN A 139 -15.06 -5.76 -12.62
C ASN A 139 -15.17 -4.27 -13.04
N LEU A 140 -14.15 -3.72 -13.72
CA LEU A 140 -14.17 -2.36 -14.28
C LEU A 140 -14.57 -2.35 -15.76
N ASN A 141 -14.73 -3.52 -16.40
CA ASN A 141 -15.11 -3.64 -17.80
C ASN A 141 -16.62 -3.50 -18.01
N LEU A 142 -17.16 -2.32 -17.68
CA LEU A 142 -18.57 -1.98 -17.92
C LEU A 142 -18.80 -1.65 -19.41
N PRO A 143 -20.03 -1.84 -19.94
CA PRO A 143 -20.36 -1.40 -21.29
C PRO A 143 -20.01 0.08 -21.51
N LEU A 144 -19.53 0.43 -22.71
CA LEU A 144 -19.01 1.76 -23.11
C LEU A 144 -17.72 2.19 -22.38
N VAL A 145 -17.72 2.23 -21.05
CA VAL A 145 -16.58 2.61 -20.21
C VAL A 145 -15.39 1.68 -20.42
N GLY A 146 -15.60 0.37 -20.37
CA GLY A 146 -14.55 -0.62 -20.58
C GLY A 146 -13.93 -0.50 -21.98
N ALA A 147 -14.74 -0.18 -22.99
CA ALA A 147 -14.25 0.06 -24.34
C ALA A 147 -13.44 1.37 -24.45
N LEU A 148 -13.73 2.38 -23.65
CA LEU A 148 -12.94 3.60 -23.55
C LEU A 148 -11.61 3.33 -22.83
N LEU A 149 -11.64 2.61 -21.71
CA LEU A 149 -10.46 2.23 -20.92
C LEU A 149 -9.50 1.32 -21.72
N LYS A 150 -10.02 0.33 -22.47
CA LYS A 150 -9.21 -0.47 -23.41
C LYS A 150 -8.49 0.40 -24.43
N ARG A 151 -9.14 1.49 -24.88
CA ARG A 151 -8.54 2.46 -25.80
C ARG A 151 -7.53 3.38 -25.12
N GLY A 152 -7.63 3.56 -23.81
CA GLY A 152 -6.61 4.23 -22.99
C GLY A 152 -5.40 3.34 -22.66
N GLY A 153 -5.50 2.02 -22.84
CA GLY A 153 -4.40 1.07 -22.57
C GLY A 153 -4.72 0.00 -21.52
N ALA A 154 -5.95 -0.07 -21.01
CA ALA A 154 -6.32 -1.05 -19.99
C ALA A 154 -6.30 -2.51 -20.52
N VAL A 155 -5.72 -3.40 -19.71
CA VAL A 155 -5.67 -4.86 -19.87
C VAL A 155 -6.54 -5.44 -18.75
N PHE A 156 -7.71 -5.99 -19.09
CA PHE A 156 -8.65 -6.51 -18.10
C PHE A 156 -8.30 -7.94 -17.69
N LEU A 157 -7.92 -8.11 -16.42
CA LEU A 157 -7.50 -9.38 -15.85
C LEU A 157 -8.48 -9.86 -14.76
N ARG A 158 -8.61 -11.18 -14.62
CA ARG A 158 -9.32 -11.79 -13.50
C ARG A 158 -8.53 -11.60 -12.19
N ARG A 159 -9.25 -11.58 -11.06
CA ARG A 159 -8.60 -11.45 -9.73
C ARG A 159 -7.85 -12.72 -9.29
N SER A 160 -8.37 -13.89 -9.64
CA SER A 160 -7.68 -15.17 -9.48
C SER A 160 -7.49 -15.79 -10.84
N PHE A 161 -6.31 -16.34 -11.07
CA PHE A 161 -5.98 -17.06 -12.29
C PHE A 161 -5.14 -18.32 -12.05
N LEU A 162 -4.54 -18.48 -10.86
CA LEU A 162 -3.67 -19.63 -10.55
C LEU A 162 -4.40 -20.98 -10.64
N ASP A 163 -5.72 -20.99 -10.39
CA ASP A 163 -6.55 -22.20 -10.46
C ASP A 163 -7.00 -22.56 -11.89
N ASP A 164 -6.66 -21.72 -12.87
CA ASP A 164 -6.99 -21.88 -14.30
C ASP A 164 -5.68 -21.88 -15.12
N PRO A 165 -5.09 -23.06 -15.38
CA PRO A 165 -3.82 -23.18 -16.10
C PRO A 165 -3.88 -22.61 -17.53
N LEU A 166 -5.03 -22.74 -18.20
CA LEU A 166 -5.23 -22.19 -19.54
C LEU A 166 -5.19 -20.67 -19.50
N TYR A 167 -5.94 -20.05 -18.60
CA TYR A 167 -5.95 -18.60 -18.46
C TYR A 167 -4.59 -18.05 -17.98
N THR A 168 -3.90 -18.75 -17.09
CA THR A 168 -2.53 -18.42 -16.67
C THR A 168 -1.56 -18.42 -17.85
N CYS A 169 -1.62 -19.45 -18.70
CA CYS A 169 -0.81 -19.54 -19.93
C CYS A 169 -1.12 -18.36 -20.88
N LEU A 170 -2.41 -18.06 -21.10
CA LEU A 170 -2.86 -16.96 -21.95
C LEU A 170 -2.31 -15.60 -21.50
N VAL A 171 -2.44 -15.27 -20.21
CA VAL A 171 -1.96 -14.00 -19.67
C VAL A 171 -0.45 -13.91 -19.78
N ARG A 172 0.27 -15.00 -19.47
CA ARG A 172 1.73 -15.06 -19.59
C ARG A 172 2.21 -14.77 -21.01
N LEU A 173 1.68 -15.48 -21.99
CA LEU A 173 2.07 -15.30 -23.39
C LEU A 173 1.73 -13.89 -23.91
N TYR A 174 0.59 -13.34 -23.49
CA TYR A 174 0.24 -11.98 -23.83
C TYR A 174 1.20 -10.94 -23.21
N LEU A 175 1.62 -11.12 -21.96
CA LEU A 175 2.62 -10.25 -21.33
C LEU A 175 3.99 -10.37 -22.00
N GLU A 176 4.44 -11.59 -22.32
CA GLU A 176 5.67 -11.83 -23.08
C GLU A 176 5.65 -11.08 -24.42
N GLN A 177 4.54 -11.15 -25.15
CA GLN A 177 4.36 -10.44 -26.42
C GLN A 177 4.33 -8.91 -26.22
N LEU A 178 3.64 -8.40 -25.20
CA LEU A 178 3.63 -6.97 -24.90
C LEU A 178 5.05 -6.46 -24.63
N LEU A 179 5.81 -7.20 -23.84
CA LEU A 179 7.17 -6.83 -23.45
C LEU A 179 8.16 -6.97 -24.61
N SER A 180 8.04 -8.02 -25.43
CA SER A 180 8.81 -8.19 -26.67
C SER A 180 8.62 -7.03 -27.65
N ASN A 181 7.43 -6.41 -27.64
CA ASN A 181 7.11 -5.21 -28.42
C ASN A 181 7.48 -3.89 -27.68
N GLU A 182 8.30 -3.97 -26.64
CA GLU A 182 8.84 -2.84 -25.87
C GLU A 182 7.77 -1.92 -25.23
N HIS A 183 6.55 -2.42 -25.03
CA HIS A 183 5.53 -1.64 -24.35
C HIS A 183 5.81 -1.57 -22.85
N SER A 184 5.68 -0.38 -22.25
CA SER A 184 5.66 -0.24 -20.79
C SER A 184 4.38 -0.85 -20.19
N PHE A 185 4.46 -1.29 -18.95
CA PHE A 185 3.35 -1.91 -18.23
C PHE A 185 3.16 -1.28 -16.85
N GLU A 186 1.91 -1.14 -16.40
CA GLU A 186 1.55 -0.65 -15.07
C GLU A 186 0.76 -1.74 -14.33
N VAL A 187 1.20 -2.08 -13.11
CA VAL A 187 0.54 -3.07 -12.28
C VAL A 187 0.59 -2.73 -10.80
N PHE A 188 -0.57 -2.77 -10.17
CA PHE A 188 -0.72 -2.65 -8.72
C PHE A 188 -0.40 -4.00 -8.07
N ILE A 189 0.85 -4.22 -7.66
CA ILE A 189 1.29 -5.51 -7.08
C ILE A 189 0.64 -5.80 -5.71
N GLU A 190 0.00 -4.84 -5.05
CA GLU A 190 -0.86 -5.08 -3.88
C GLU A 190 -2.14 -5.90 -4.24
N GLY A 191 -2.54 -5.90 -5.51
CA GLY A 191 -3.73 -6.59 -6.06
C GLY A 191 -5.08 -5.95 -5.68
N GLN A 192 -5.12 -5.06 -4.69
CA GLN A 192 -6.32 -4.32 -4.29
C GLN A 192 -5.95 -3.01 -3.60
N ARG A 193 -6.93 -2.11 -3.47
CA ARG A 193 -6.77 -0.86 -2.72
C ARG A 193 -6.58 -1.12 -1.23
N SER A 194 -5.64 -0.39 -0.64
CA SER A 194 -5.49 -0.35 0.80
C SER A 194 -6.65 0.42 1.44
N ARG A 195 -7.31 -0.24 2.39
CA ARG A 195 -8.43 0.34 3.16
C ARG A 195 -7.98 1.01 4.45
N THR A 196 -6.77 0.69 4.89
CA THR A 196 -6.19 1.18 6.14
C THR A 196 -5.16 2.27 5.91
N GLY A 197 -4.70 2.50 4.67
CA GLY A 197 -3.60 3.43 4.35
C GLY A 197 -2.21 2.78 4.43
N ARG A 198 -2.09 1.55 4.95
CA ARG A 198 -0.82 0.80 4.94
C ARG A 198 -0.61 0.10 3.60
N LEU A 199 0.63 -0.18 3.22
CA LEU A 199 0.88 -1.05 2.06
C LEU A 199 0.42 -2.48 2.39
N LEU A 200 -0.17 -3.15 1.41
CA LEU A 200 -0.53 -4.56 1.49
C LEU A 200 0.65 -5.44 1.04
N PRO A 201 0.72 -6.71 1.49
CA PRO A 201 1.69 -7.65 0.97
C PRO A 201 1.58 -7.81 -0.56
N PRO A 202 2.70 -7.90 -1.29
CA PRO A 202 2.67 -8.02 -2.75
C PRO A 202 2.12 -9.37 -3.20
N ARG A 203 1.34 -9.36 -4.28
CA ARG A 203 0.88 -10.52 -5.04
C ARG A 203 1.84 -10.78 -6.17
N LEU A 204 2.57 -11.89 -6.08
CA LEU A 204 3.68 -12.16 -6.99
C LEU A 204 3.24 -12.55 -8.41
N GLY A 205 2.02 -13.05 -8.62
CA GLY A 205 1.65 -13.72 -9.88
C GLY A 205 1.91 -12.92 -11.18
N LEU A 206 1.48 -11.66 -11.26
CA LEU A 206 1.77 -10.84 -12.46
C LEU A 206 3.23 -10.38 -12.51
N LEU A 207 3.82 -10.07 -11.35
CA LEU A 207 5.20 -9.62 -11.28
C LEU A 207 6.16 -10.74 -11.71
N SER A 208 5.92 -11.99 -11.29
CA SER A 208 6.73 -13.14 -11.70
C SER A 208 6.65 -13.35 -13.21
N MET A 209 5.45 -13.25 -13.81
CA MET A 209 5.29 -13.32 -15.27
C MET A 209 6.08 -12.23 -16.00
N LEU A 210 6.08 -11.00 -15.47
CA LEU A 210 6.84 -9.88 -16.05
C LEU A 210 8.35 -10.10 -15.94
N LEU A 211 8.84 -10.58 -14.79
CA LEU A 211 10.27 -10.83 -14.55
C LEU A 211 10.79 -12.05 -15.33
N GLU A 212 9.96 -13.06 -15.55
CA GLU A 212 10.29 -14.26 -16.32
C GLU A 212 10.23 -14.03 -17.84
N SER A 213 9.64 -12.91 -18.29
CA SER A 213 9.49 -12.61 -19.71
C SER A 213 10.82 -12.19 -20.33
N LYS A 214 11.15 -12.80 -21.47
CA LYS A 214 12.28 -12.34 -22.29
C LYS A 214 11.95 -10.98 -22.88
N THR A 215 12.83 -10.01 -22.65
CA THR A 215 12.65 -8.63 -23.08
C THR A 215 13.82 -8.19 -23.95
N PRO A 216 13.61 -7.33 -24.97
CA PRO A 216 14.69 -6.83 -25.82
C PRO A 216 15.65 -5.89 -25.07
N ARG A 217 15.17 -5.27 -24.01
CA ARG A 217 15.92 -4.34 -23.14
C ARG A 217 15.68 -4.70 -21.68
N PRO A 218 16.67 -4.48 -20.79
CA PRO A 218 16.52 -4.76 -19.37
C PRO A 218 15.34 -4.01 -18.75
N LEU A 219 14.71 -4.61 -17.75
CA LEU A 219 13.57 -4.01 -17.05
C LEU A 219 14.04 -3.05 -15.95
N ALA A 220 13.39 -1.89 -15.88
CA ALA A 220 13.44 -1.00 -14.72
C ALA A 220 12.06 -0.97 -14.06
N LEU A 221 11.98 -1.52 -12.85
CA LEU A 221 10.78 -1.44 -12.04
C LEU A 221 10.75 -0.08 -11.34
N LEU A 222 9.64 0.64 -11.49
CA LEU A 222 9.45 2.00 -10.98
C LEU A 222 8.46 1.99 -9.80
N PRO A 223 8.95 2.03 -8.56
CA PRO A 223 8.09 2.19 -7.38
C PRO A 223 7.40 3.56 -7.43
N ILE A 224 6.08 3.62 -7.23
CA ILE A 224 5.36 4.91 -7.20
C ILE A 224 4.56 5.02 -5.92
N SER A 225 4.84 6.07 -5.15
CA SER A 225 4.03 6.44 -4.00
C SER A 225 3.00 7.49 -4.41
N ILE A 226 1.78 7.33 -3.91
CA ILE A 226 0.68 8.27 -4.10
C ILE A 226 0.08 8.58 -2.73
N ASN A 227 0.00 9.86 -2.39
CA ASN A 227 -0.54 10.32 -1.13
C ASN A 227 -1.54 11.46 -1.35
N TYR A 228 -2.59 11.50 -0.52
CA TYR A 228 -3.66 12.49 -0.62
C TYR A 228 -3.91 13.16 0.74
N ASP A 229 -4.27 14.45 0.73
CA ASP A 229 -4.78 15.13 1.94
C ASP A 229 -6.20 14.64 2.30
N LEU A 230 -7.01 14.27 1.30
CA LEU A 230 -8.32 13.63 1.46
C LEU A 230 -8.49 12.56 0.38
N CYS A 231 -8.59 11.29 0.79
CA CYS A 231 -8.87 10.19 -0.13
C CYS A 231 -10.39 10.08 -0.36
N LEU A 232 -10.81 10.14 -1.61
CA LEU A 232 -12.23 10.12 -1.99
C LEU A 232 -12.98 8.88 -1.49
N ASP A 233 -12.29 7.74 -1.47
CA ASP A 233 -12.84 6.44 -1.12
C ASP A 233 -12.85 6.16 0.40
N ASN A 234 -12.25 7.03 1.23
CA ASN A 234 -11.98 6.74 2.65
C ASN A 234 -13.25 6.40 3.44
N ARG A 235 -14.33 7.17 3.27
CA ARG A 235 -15.61 6.89 3.98
C ARG A 235 -16.17 5.50 3.65
N THR A 236 -16.05 5.07 2.40
CA THR A 236 -16.45 3.72 1.98
C THR A 236 -15.57 2.67 2.64
N TYR A 237 -14.26 2.93 2.78
CA TYR A 237 -13.35 2.03 3.49
C TYR A 237 -13.70 1.89 4.97
N GLN A 238 -14.07 2.98 5.65
CA GLN A 238 -14.49 2.91 7.05
C GLN A 238 -15.76 2.09 7.21
N HIS A 239 -16.72 2.20 6.29
CA HIS A 239 -17.91 1.34 6.30
C HIS A 239 -17.56 -0.14 6.11
N GLU A 240 -16.65 -0.48 5.19
CA GLU A 240 -16.19 -1.86 4.99
C GLU A 240 -15.45 -2.41 6.23
N LEU A 241 -14.58 -1.62 6.87
CA LEU A 241 -13.85 -2.02 8.08
C LEU A 241 -14.77 -2.21 9.29
N ALA A 242 -15.88 -1.47 9.36
CA ALA A 242 -16.94 -1.65 10.35
C ALA A 242 -17.83 -2.89 10.10
N GLY A 243 -17.47 -3.76 9.14
CA GLY A 243 -18.18 -5.01 8.86
C GLY A 243 -19.41 -4.87 7.95
N ARG A 244 -19.64 -3.69 7.36
CA ARG A 244 -20.74 -3.51 6.39
C ARG A 244 -20.37 -4.12 5.03
N PRO A 245 -21.35 -4.59 4.24
CA PRO A 245 -21.07 -5.23 2.96
C PRO A 245 -20.36 -4.27 2.00
N LYS A 246 -19.38 -4.82 1.27
CA LYS A 246 -18.60 -4.11 0.27
C LYS A 246 -19.53 -3.54 -0.81
N ARG A 247 -19.56 -2.21 -0.93
CA ARG A 247 -20.22 -1.54 -2.05
C ARG A 247 -19.28 -1.51 -3.25
N SER A 248 -19.69 -2.14 -4.35
CA SER A 248 -19.00 -2.01 -5.64
C SER A 248 -19.36 -0.68 -6.28
N GLU A 249 -18.78 0.41 -5.80
CA GLU A 249 -18.95 1.69 -6.49
C GLU A 249 -18.13 1.70 -7.78
N SER A 250 -18.81 1.92 -8.90
CA SER A 250 -18.17 2.22 -10.18
C SER A 250 -17.51 3.59 -10.06
N LEU A 251 -16.21 3.63 -10.33
CA LEU A 251 -15.42 4.84 -10.51
C LEU A 251 -16.09 5.96 -11.29
N TRP A 252 -16.73 5.60 -12.38
CA TRP A 252 -17.45 6.54 -13.23
C TRP A 252 -18.77 6.98 -12.61
N GLY A 253 -19.42 6.14 -11.79
CA GLY A 253 -20.58 6.55 -10.99
C GLY A 253 -20.23 7.57 -9.90
N VAL A 254 -19.03 7.45 -9.33
CA VAL A 254 -18.51 8.44 -8.36
C VAL A 254 -18.14 9.73 -9.07
N ILE A 255 -17.41 9.67 -10.20
CA ILE A 255 -16.99 10.86 -10.95
C ILE A 255 -18.17 11.56 -11.65
N SER A 256 -19.18 10.81 -12.15
CA SER A 256 -20.39 11.38 -12.77
C SER A 256 -21.30 12.09 -11.78
N SER A 257 -21.14 11.81 -10.49
CA SER A 257 -21.82 12.56 -9.44
C SER A 257 -21.28 13.99 -9.44
N ALA A 258 -22.07 14.94 -9.91
CA ALA A 258 -21.70 16.36 -9.96
C ALA A 258 -21.21 16.88 -8.58
N SER A 259 -21.71 16.30 -7.48
CA SER A 259 -21.26 16.57 -6.10
C SER A 259 -19.77 16.32 -5.87
N VAL A 260 -19.15 15.36 -6.55
CA VAL A 260 -17.72 15.04 -6.40
C VAL A 260 -16.84 16.15 -6.97
N LEU A 261 -17.27 16.80 -8.06
CA LEU A 261 -16.58 17.98 -8.60
C LEU A 261 -16.66 19.19 -7.65
N PHE A 262 -17.59 19.22 -6.69
CA PHE A 262 -17.62 20.27 -5.67
C PHE A 262 -16.70 19.98 -4.48
N LYS A 263 -16.25 18.73 -4.29
CA LYS A 263 -15.34 18.36 -3.21
C LYS A 263 -13.96 19.02 -3.42
N ARG A 264 -13.39 19.53 -2.33
CA ARG A 264 -12.03 20.07 -2.28
C ARG A 264 -11.17 19.13 -1.46
N CYS A 265 -10.42 18.26 -2.14
CA CYS A 265 -9.68 17.16 -1.51
C CYS A 265 -8.27 17.54 -1.03
N GLY A 266 -7.91 18.83 -1.13
CA GLY A 266 -6.60 19.31 -0.71
C GLY A 266 -5.53 19.02 -1.78
N GLY A 267 -4.40 18.44 -1.35
CA GLY A 267 -3.30 18.05 -2.20
C GLY A 267 -3.31 16.58 -2.62
N ALA A 268 -2.80 16.31 -3.82
CA ALA A 268 -2.41 14.99 -4.30
C ALA A 268 -0.91 15.01 -4.61
N TYR A 269 -0.20 14.00 -4.15
CA TYR A 269 1.25 13.92 -4.23
C TYR A 269 1.62 12.60 -4.89
N LEU A 270 2.40 12.66 -5.96
CA LEU A 270 2.92 11.49 -6.67
C LEU A 270 4.44 11.59 -6.72
N LYS A 271 5.12 10.57 -6.21
CA LYS A 271 6.58 10.49 -6.28
C LYS A 271 7.00 9.14 -6.83
N VAL A 272 7.80 9.18 -7.89
CA VAL A 272 8.49 8.00 -8.40
C VAL A 272 9.73 7.75 -7.55
N GLY A 273 9.76 6.61 -6.86
CA GLY A 273 10.89 6.15 -6.05
C GLY A 273 12.05 5.65 -6.90
N GLU A 274 13.16 5.28 -6.24
CA GLU A 274 14.36 4.79 -6.92
C GLU A 274 14.06 3.53 -7.76
N PRO A 275 14.49 3.44 -9.03
CA PRO A 275 14.22 2.27 -9.88
C PRO A 275 14.93 0.99 -9.43
N VAL A 276 14.20 -0.13 -9.35
CA VAL A 276 14.82 -1.46 -9.16
C VAL A 276 15.15 -2.03 -10.55
N PHE A 277 16.43 -2.16 -10.84
CA PHE A 277 16.91 -2.70 -12.11
C PHE A 277 16.97 -4.23 -12.05
N ILE A 278 16.47 -4.87 -13.10
CA ILE A 278 16.45 -6.33 -13.23
C ILE A 278 17.54 -6.74 -14.23
N ALA A 279 18.47 -7.57 -13.76
CA ALA A 279 19.50 -8.16 -14.63
C ALA A 279 18.88 -9.27 -15.49
N GLU A 280 19.47 -9.52 -16.66
CA GLU A 280 18.95 -10.47 -17.66
C GLU A 280 18.85 -11.95 -17.19
N ASN A 281 19.44 -12.29 -16.03
CA ASN A 281 19.50 -13.67 -15.49
C ASN A 281 19.08 -13.79 -14.00
N SER A 282 18.12 -12.99 -13.53
CA SER A 282 17.69 -13.09 -12.12
C SER A 282 16.86 -14.37 -11.85
N ASP A 283 17.29 -15.19 -10.89
CA ASP A 283 16.59 -16.40 -10.44
C ASP A 283 15.16 -16.14 -9.93
N SER A 284 14.28 -17.13 -10.04
CA SER A 284 12.88 -17.07 -9.59
C SER A 284 12.71 -16.79 -8.09
N ASN A 285 13.64 -17.25 -7.24
CA ASN A 285 13.69 -16.90 -5.81
C ASN A 285 13.91 -15.39 -5.57
N ALA A 286 14.46 -14.66 -6.54
CA ALA A 286 14.60 -13.21 -6.47
C ALA A 286 13.26 -12.46 -6.62
N THR A 287 12.17 -13.10 -7.05
CA THR A 287 10.89 -12.40 -7.30
C THR A 287 10.30 -11.81 -6.03
N LEU A 288 10.24 -12.59 -4.94
CA LEU A 288 9.68 -12.10 -3.66
C LEU A 288 10.56 -11.00 -3.07
N ASP A 289 11.88 -11.14 -3.15
CA ASP A 289 12.81 -10.14 -2.63
C ASP A 289 12.79 -8.86 -3.47
N THR A 290 12.66 -8.98 -4.79
CA THR A 290 12.41 -7.86 -5.71
C THR A 290 11.11 -7.17 -5.38
N ALA A 291 10.02 -7.93 -5.16
CA ALA A 291 8.73 -7.36 -4.76
C ALA A 291 8.86 -6.60 -3.43
N ARG A 292 9.50 -7.21 -2.42
CA ARG A 292 9.76 -6.56 -1.13
C ARG A 292 10.63 -5.31 -1.28
N GLN A 293 11.63 -5.32 -2.16
CA GLN A 293 12.45 -4.16 -2.46
C GLN A 293 11.63 -3.03 -3.10
N VAL A 294 10.78 -3.34 -4.08
CA VAL A 294 9.85 -2.36 -4.67
C VAL A 294 8.96 -1.76 -3.58
N MET A 295 8.34 -2.59 -2.75
CA MET A 295 7.44 -2.11 -1.69
C MET A 295 8.17 -1.21 -0.67
N ARG A 296 9.42 -1.53 -0.31
CA ARG A 296 10.26 -0.65 0.53
C ARG A 296 10.51 0.70 -0.15
N ARG A 297 10.80 0.71 -1.44
CA ARG A 297 11.04 1.94 -2.21
C ARG A 297 9.76 2.76 -2.44
N ILE A 298 8.58 2.14 -2.47
CA ILE A 298 7.30 2.85 -2.42
C ILE A 298 7.18 3.60 -1.08
N ASN A 299 7.48 2.95 0.05
CA ASN A 299 7.47 3.61 1.37
C ASN A 299 8.49 4.76 1.44
N GLN A 300 9.74 4.54 0.99
CA GLN A 300 10.78 5.58 0.93
C GLN A 300 10.39 6.77 0.03
N ALA A 301 9.55 6.55 -0.98
CA ALA A 301 8.99 7.60 -1.83
C ALA A 301 7.74 8.28 -1.25
N THR A 302 7.32 7.96 -0.03
CA THR A 302 6.15 8.58 0.60
C THR A 302 6.37 10.05 0.88
N ILE A 303 5.37 10.87 0.54
CA ILE A 303 5.30 12.28 0.92
C ILE A 303 4.41 12.40 2.17
N ALA A 304 4.95 12.98 3.24
CA ALA A 304 4.24 13.22 4.48
C ALA A 304 3.26 14.39 4.33
N THR A 305 2.06 14.08 3.83
CA THR A 305 1.01 15.07 3.59
C THR A 305 0.63 15.82 4.87
N GLU A 306 -0.03 16.98 4.70
CA GLU A 306 -0.53 17.76 5.85
C GLU A 306 -1.50 16.92 6.69
N ALA A 307 -2.38 16.17 6.02
CA ALA A 307 -3.34 15.31 6.69
C ALA A 307 -2.69 14.16 7.44
N ALA A 308 -1.66 13.53 6.86
CA ALA A 308 -0.96 12.42 7.49
C ALA A 308 -0.20 12.86 8.75
N ARG A 309 0.45 14.03 8.71
CA ARG A 309 1.17 14.58 9.87
C ARG A 309 0.25 14.93 11.03
N ILE A 310 -0.85 15.63 10.77
CA ILE A 310 -1.84 15.95 11.81
C ILE A 310 -2.50 14.68 12.35
N ALA A 311 -2.89 13.74 11.47
CA ALA A 311 -3.50 12.48 11.90
C ALA A 311 -2.56 11.64 12.78
N SER A 312 -1.25 11.67 12.52
CA SER A 312 -0.25 10.98 13.34
C SER A 312 -0.10 11.55 14.76
N LEU A 313 -0.51 12.80 14.99
CA LEU A 313 -0.47 13.47 16.30
C LEU A 313 -1.78 13.37 17.07
N LEU A 314 -2.84 12.86 16.44
CA LEU A 314 -4.17 12.71 17.04
C LEU A 314 -4.54 11.22 17.14
N PRO A 315 -3.81 10.43 17.95
CA PRO A 315 -4.07 9.01 18.09
C PRO A 315 -5.36 8.75 18.86
N GLY A 316 -6.43 8.38 18.15
CA GLY A 316 -7.67 7.88 18.76
C GLY A 316 -8.82 8.88 18.76
N ALA A 317 -9.94 8.45 19.35
CA ALA A 317 -11.21 9.17 19.34
C ALA A 317 -11.25 10.28 20.41
N LYS A 318 -12.30 11.12 20.35
CA LYS A 318 -12.66 12.09 21.41
C LYS A 318 -11.52 13.00 21.88
N GLN A 319 -10.62 13.36 20.98
CA GLN A 319 -9.52 14.28 21.28
C GLN A 319 -10.08 15.68 21.51
N ASN A 320 -9.55 16.36 22.52
CA ASN A 320 -9.77 17.78 22.79
C ASN A 320 -8.47 18.38 23.29
N LEU A 321 -7.79 19.15 22.43
CA LEU A 321 -6.51 19.75 22.75
C LEU A 321 -6.40 21.18 22.21
N PRO A 322 -5.58 22.03 22.84
CA PRO A 322 -5.28 23.36 22.33
C PRO A 322 -4.70 23.30 20.92
N GLN A 323 -5.21 24.14 20.02
CA GLN A 323 -4.71 24.22 18.64
C GLN A 323 -3.20 24.56 18.61
N ALA A 324 -2.74 25.45 19.48
CA ALA A 324 -1.33 25.85 19.58
C ALA A 324 -0.41 24.66 19.93
N GLU A 325 -0.86 23.73 20.77
CA GLU A 325 -0.10 22.52 21.11
C GLU A 325 0.05 21.61 19.87
N LEU A 326 -1.03 21.45 19.09
CA LEU A 326 -0.99 20.71 17.84
C LEU A 326 -0.08 21.37 16.80
N GLU A 327 -0.12 22.70 16.69
CA GLU A 327 0.72 23.44 15.75
C GLU A 327 2.21 23.24 16.03
N GLN A 328 2.62 23.33 17.30
CA GLN A 328 3.99 23.07 17.71
C GLN A 328 4.40 21.61 17.41
N ALA A 329 3.53 20.65 17.74
CA ALA A 329 3.81 19.24 17.50
C ALA A 329 3.91 18.91 16.00
N VAL A 330 3.13 19.56 15.12
CA VAL A 330 3.25 19.43 13.66
C VAL A 330 4.60 19.96 13.18
N ALA A 331 5.06 21.09 13.72
CA ALA A 331 6.38 21.63 13.38
C ALA A 331 7.51 20.68 13.82
N ASP A 332 7.43 20.12 15.02
CA ASP A 332 8.39 19.15 15.55
C ASP A 332 8.39 17.85 14.75
N LEU A 333 7.21 17.33 14.41
CA LEU A 333 7.05 16.14 13.58
C LEU A 333 7.62 16.36 12.17
N SER A 334 7.41 17.53 11.59
CA SER A 334 7.95 17.88 10.27
C SER A 334 9.48 17.87 10.28
N ARG A 335 10.10 18.43 11.33
CA ARG A 335 11.56 18.36 11.52
C ARG A 335 12.06 16.93 11.69
N LEU A 336 11.37 16.11 12.48
CA LEU A 336 11.70 14.68 12.64
C LEU A 336 11.67 13.94 11.30
N LEU A 337 10.58 14.09 10.54
CA LEU A 337 10.40 13.43 9.25
C LEU A 337 11.48 13.84 8.24
N GLN A 338 11.82 15.14 8.17
CA GLN A 338 12.89 15.63 7.30
C GLN A 338 14.25 15.05 7.67
N GLN A 339 14.59 15.01 8.98
CA GLN A 339 15.84 14.42 9.45
C GLN A 339 15.93 12.90 9.19
N GLN A 340 14.79 12.22 9.10
CA GLN A 340 14.70 10.82 8.69
C GLN A 340 14.61 10.62 7.17
N GLY A 341 14.72 11.69 6.37
CA GLY A 341 14.69 11.61 4.90
C GLY A 341 13.29 11.38 4.31
N THR A 342 12.22 11.61 5.07
CA THR A 342 10.85 11.60 4.54
C THR A 342 10.51 12.97 3.96
N ASP A 343 10.08 12.98 2.69
CA ASP A 343 9.74 14.22 2.00
C ASP A 343 8.48 14.87 2.56
N LEU A 344 8.49 16.20 2.58
CA LEU A 344 7.30 17.02 2.82
C LEU A 344 6.80 17.63 1.49
N PRO A 345 5.53 18.04 1.42
CA PRO A 345 5.05 18.89 0.32
C PRO A 345 5.96 20.09 0.05
N ARG A 346 6.27 20.37 -1.22
CA ARG A 346 7.06 21.55 -1.63
C ARG A 346 6.37 22.85 -1.26
N ARG A 347 5.03 22.89 -1.35
CA ARG A 347 4.20 24.06 -0.99
C ARG A 347 3.39 23.77 0.26
N ASP A 348 4.12 23.63 1.36
CA ASP A 348 3.55 23.35 2.66
C ASP A 348 2.89 24.59 3.29
N ARG A 349 1.80 24.38 4.01
CA ARG A 349 1.16 25.46 4.79
C ARG A 349 1.86 25.62 6.14
N ALA A 350 1.67 26.76 6.80
CA ALA A 350 1.92 26.83 8.23
C ALA A 350 0.98 25.88 9.00
N PRO A 351 1.39 25.31 10.14
CA PRO A 351 0.59 24.33 10.89
C PRO A 351 -0.86 24.75 11.16
N GLY A 352 -1.11 25.99 11.62
CA GLY A 352 -2.50 26.46 11.85
C GLY A 352 -3.36 26.51 10.58
N ALA A 353 -2.75 26.81 9.44
CA ALA A 353 -3.44 26.78 8.14
C ALA A 353 -3.68 25.33 7.65
N MET A 354 -2.82 24.37 8.00
CA MET A 354 -3.07 22.95 7.76
C MET A 354 -4.31 22.47 8.54
N ILE A 355 -4.36 22.79 9.83
CA ILE A 355 -5.46 22.44 10.73
C ILE A 355 -6.77 23.03 10.21
N THR A 356 -6.78 24.32 9.89
CA THR A 356 -7.94 25.01 9.29
C THR A 356 -8.39 24.35 7.99
N ALA A 357 -7.43 23.93 7.14
CA ALA A 357 -7.76 23.27 5.88
C ALA A 357 -8.37 21.87 6.10
N MET A 358 -7.90 21.11 7.09
CA MET A 358 -8.51 19.83 7.47
C MET A 358 -9.91 20.00 8.06
N SER A 359 -10.10 21.04 8.88
CA SER A 359 -11.43 21.36 9.43
C SER A 359 -12.45 21.65 8.33
N ARG A 360 -12.06 22.45 7.32
CA ARG A 360 -12.91 22.73 6.14
C ARG A 360 -13.24 21.50 5.30
N ARG A 361 -12.46 20.42 5.42
CA ARG A 361 -12.72 19.12 4.77
C ARG A 361 -13.54 18.17 5.65
N GLY A 362 -13.85 18.57 6.89
CA GLY A 362 -14.61 17.78 7.86
C GLY A 362 -13.79 16.68 8.55
N GLN A 363 -12.47 16.68 8.42
CA GLN A 363 -11.58 15.67 9.01
C GLN A 363 -11.40 15.88 10.53
N LEU A 364 -11.59 17.11 11.01
CA LEU A 364 -11.57 17.50 12.42
C LEU A 364 -12.47 18.72 12.62
N SER A 365 -12.73 19.07 13.88
CA SER A 365 -13.54 20.23 14.24
C SER A 365 -12.72 21.23 15.05
N LEU A 366 -13.05 22.52 14.93
CA LEU A 366 -12.44 23.60 15.70
C LEU A 366 -13.51 24.26 16.57
N SER A 367 -13.21 24.45 17.85
CA SER A 367 -14.10 25.14 18.78
C SER A 367 -13.28 25.83 19.87
N ALA A 368 -13.51 27.13 20.09
CA ALA A 368 -12.88 27.92 21.15
C ALA A 368 -11.34 27.77 21.27
N GLY A 369 -10.63 27.73 20.14
CA GLY A 369 -9.17 27.56 20.11
C GLY A 369 -8.68 26.12 20.33
N ASN A 370 -9.59 25.15 20.45
CA ASN A 370 -9.28 23.74 20.57
C ASN A 370 -9.60 22.97 19.28
N VAL A 371 -8.84 21.89 19.08
CA VAL A 371 -9.07 20.86 18.07
C VAL A 371 -9.86 19.73 18.69
N LEU A 372 -11.00 19.41 18.07
CA LEU A 372 -11.92 18.36 18.49
C LEU A 372 -11.97 17.25 17.43
N VAL A 373 -11.91 16.00 17.86
CA VAL A 373 -12.01 14.84 16.98
C VAL A 373 -13.06 13.87 17.54
N CYS A 374 -14.13 13.63 16.79
CA CYS A 374 -15.11 12.59 17.14
C CYS A 374 -14.63 11.19 16.74
N GLU A 375 -15.33 10.14 17.15
CA GLU A 375 -14.98 8.75 16.79
C GLU A 375 -14.96 8.50 15.28
N GLN A 376 -15.94 9.02 14.54
CA GLN A 376 -16.00 8.90 13.09
C GLN A 376 -14.81 9.60 12.41
N GLN A 377 -14.43 10.79 12.90
CA GLN A 377 -13.27 11.52 12.40
C GLN A 377 -11.98 10.79 12.72
N SER A 378 -11.83 10.26 13.94
CA SER A 378 -10.68 9.44 14.33
C SER A 378 -10.51 8.21 13.44
N ALA A 379 -11.62 7.51 13.14
CA ALA A 379 -11.60 6.38 12.21
C ALA A 379 -11.08 6.82 10.83
N GLU A 380 -11.54 7.97 10.31
CA GLU A 380 -11.01 8.53 9.05
C GLU A 380 -9.51 8.91 9.16
N LEU A 381 -9.10 9.54 10.26
CA LEU A 381 -7.72 9.96 10.52
C LEU A 381 -6.76 8.77 10.61
N SER A 382 -7.22 7.62 11.13
CA SER A 382 -6.40 6.40 11.18
C SER A 382 -5.83 6.02 9.81
N TYR A 383 -6.60 6.23 8.73
CA TYR A 383 -6.15 6.00 7.36
C TYR A 383 -4.95 6.89 6.99
N TYR A 384 -5.01 8.18 7.31
CA TYR A 384 -3.93 9.11 6.97
C TYR A 384 -2.71 8.92 7.86
N ARG A 385 -2.91 8.65 9.16
CA ARG A 385 -1.83 8.29 10.09
C ARG A 385 -1.04 7.08 9.59
N ASN A 386 -1.76 6.06 9.12
CA ASN A 386 -1.16 4.81 8.63
C ASN A 386 -0.25 4.99 7.41
N ASN A 387 -0.39 6.08 6.66
CA ASN A 387 0.54 6.43 5.59
C ASN A 387 1.94 6.75 6.13
N LEU A 388 2.09 7.15 7.40
CA LEU A 388 3.36 7.51 8.03
C LEU A 388 3.85 6.53 9.09
N THR A 389 3.09 5.47 9.40
CA THR A 389 3.50 4.51 10.43
C THR A 389 4.87 3.90 10.15
N HIS A 390 5.21 3.66 8.87
CA HIS A 390 6.50 3.10 8.50
C HIS A 390 7.69 4.02 8.88
N ALA A 391 7.51 5.34 8.81
CA ALA A 391 8.53 6.30 9.22
C ALA A 391 8.59 6.50 10.74
N LEU A 392 7.44 6.37 11.43
CA LEU A 392 7.30 6.76 12.83
C LEU A 392 7.38 5.61 13.84
N VAL A 393 7.27 4.36 13.41
CA VAL A 393 7.26 3.20 14.32
C VAL A 393 8.59 3.01 15.07
N LEU A 394 9.74 3.25 14.42
CA LEU A 394 11.05 3.15 15.08
C LEU A 394 11.31 4.32 16.06
N PRO A 395 11.03 5.59 15.71
CA PRO A 395 10.99 6.68 16.69
C PRO A 395 10.11 6.36 17.90
N GLY A 396 8.89 5.90 17.65
CA GLY A 396 7.95 5.49 18.69
C GLY A 396 8.49 4.38 19.57
N LEU A 397 9.10 3.35 18.99
CA LEU A 397 9.70 2.26 19.76
C LEU A 397 10.81 2.77 20.68
N MET A 398 11.67 3.67 20.21
CA MET A 398 12.74 4.22 21.04
C MET A 398 12.18 5.05 22.20
N ILE A 399 11.19 5.90 21.93
CA ILE A 399 10.49 6.69 22.97
C ILE A 399 9.84 5.76 23.99
N LEU A 400 9.15 4.70 23.55
CA LEU A 400 8.51 3.72 24.43
C LEU A 400 9.53 2.98 25.31
N LEU A 401 10.63 2.51 24.73
CA LEU A 401 11.69 1.84 25.48
C LEU A 401 12.34 2.78 26.51
N ALA A 402 12.59 4.04 26.14
CA ALA A 402 13.09 5.06 27.05
C ALA A 402 12.11 5.38 28.19
N ALA A 403 10.80 5.32 27.92
CA ALA A 403 9.76 5.59 28.91
C ALA A 403 9.52 4.44 29.89
N ARG A 404 9.55 3.18 29.41
CA ARG A 404 9.08 2.00 30.17
C ARG A 404 10.18 1.16 30.79
N LEU A 405 11.39 1.18 30.24
CA LEU A 405 12.48 0.37 30.79
C LEU A 405 12.91 0.92 32.17
N PRO A 406 13.08 0.06 33.19
CA PRO A 406 13.55 0.50 34.51
C PRO A 406 14.93 1.15 34.49
N LYS A 407 15.79 0.74 33.54
CA LYS A 407 17.13 1.28 33.29
C LYS A 407 17.33 1.47 31.78
N PRO A 408 16.87 2.59 31.20
CA PRO A 408 16.86 2.83 29.76
C PRO A 408 18.26 3.23 29.24
N GLY A 409 19.25 2.37 29.43
CA GLY A 409 20.61 2.60 28.95
C GLY A 409 20.72 2.55 27.43
N ARG A 410 21.62 3.37 26.86
CA ARG A 410 21.87 3.46 25.41
C ARG A 410 22.05 2.08 24.74
N SER A 411 22.89 1.22 25.32
CA SER A 411 23.21 -0.11 24.79
C SER A 411 22.01 -1.06 24.86
N THR A 412 21.26 -1.03 25.96
CA THR A 412 20.04 -1.85 26.14
C THR A 412 18.99 -1.50 25.11
N ILE A 413 18.71 -0.21 24.90
CA ILE A 413 17.73 0.25 23.92
C ILE A 413 18.17 -0.15 22.51
N THR A 414 19.43 0.13 22.12
CA THR A 414 19.94 -0.25 20.80
C THR A 414 19.85 -1.76 20.57
N ARG A 415 20.19 -2.59 21.56
CA ARG A 415 20.08 -4.04 21.44
C ARG A 415 18.63 -4.51 21.25
N LEU A 416 17.68 -3.97 22.02
CA LEU A 416 16.27 -4.33 21.90
C LEU A 416 15.68 -3.87 20.56
N MET A 417 16.00 -2.67 20.11
CA MET A 417 15.55 -2.19 18.80
C MET A 417 16.09 -3.06 17.67
N ARG A 418 17.38 -3.43 17.68
CA ARG A 418 17.96 -4.36 16.70
C ARG A 418 17.26 -5.71 16.70
N ALA A 419 16.90 -6.23 17.88
CA ALA A 419 16.17 -7.49 17.99
C ALA A 419 14.74 -7.41 17.45
N LEU A 420 14.07 -6.26 17.61
CA LEU A 420 12.68 -6.06 17.16
C LEU A 420 12.55 -5.62 15.70
N GLN A 421 13.61 -5.05 15.12
CA GLN A 421 13.60 -4.47 13.78
C GLN A 421 13.13 -5.44 12.68
N PRO A 422 13.53 -6.73 12.63
CA PRO A 422 13.05 -7.64 11.59
C PRO A 422 11.53 -7.82 11.57
N TYR A 423 10.90 -7.91 12.75
CA TYR A 423 9.45 -8.09 12.87
C TYR A 423 8.69 -6.84 12.47
N LEU A 424 9.21 -5.66 12.87
CA LEU A 424 8.66 -4.38 12.43
C LEU A 424 8.87 -4.16 10.92
N ALA A 425 10.00 -4.59 10.38
CA ALA A 425 10.29 -4.49 8.96
C ALA A 425 9.36 -5.37 8.13
N ALA A 426 9.05 -6.58 8.59
CA ALA A 426 8.09 -7.46 7.93
C ALA A 426 6.67 -6.87 7.93
N GLU A 427 6.24 -6.28 9.05
CA GLU A 427 4.90 -5.69 9.18
C GLU A 427 4.74 -4.38 8.40
N PHE A 428 5.73 -3.48 8.49
CA PHE A 428 5.64 -2.13 7.95
C PHE A 428 6.40 -1.93 6.64
N THR A 429 6.98 -3.01 6.08
CA THR A 429 7.78 -2.95 4.86
C THR A 429 8.94 -1.96 5.01
N LEU A 430 9.77 -2.19 6.02
CA LEU A 430 10.95 -1.35 6.34
C LEU A 430 12.22 -2.01 5.83
N GLU A 431 13.26 -1.19 5.71
CA GLU A 431 14.63 -1.68 5.58
C GLU A 431 15.21 -2.03 6.95
N VAL A 432 15.91 -3.16 7.04
CA VAL A 432 16.62 -3.57 8.25
C VAL A 432 18.03 -2.99 8.18
N ASP A 433 18.29 -1.99 9.01
CA ASP A 433 19.61 -1.37 9.14
C ASP A 433 20.06 -1.40 10.61
N LYS A 434 21.21 -2.04 10.85
CA LYS A 434 21.79 -2.24 12.18
C LYS A 434 22.22 -0.94 12.85
N ASP A 435 22.47 0.12 12.10
CA ASP A 435 22.93 1.42 12.60
C ASP A 435 21.78 2.42 12.76
N GLU A 436 20.59 2.09 12.25
CA GLU A 436 19.38 2.90 12.40
C GLU A 436 19.08 3.29 13.86
N PRO A 437 19.16 2.39 14.87
CA PRO A 437 18.90 2.79 16.26
C PRO A 437 19.91 3.79 16.81
N VAL A 438 21.14 3.84 16.27
CA VAL A 438 22.16 4.79 16.70
C VAL A 438 21.89 6.16 16.10
N ARG A 439 21.65 6.22 14.79
CA ARG A 439 21.31 7.47 14.08
C ARG A 439 20.02 8.08 14.61
N LEU A 440 18.97 7.27 14.75
CA LEU A 440 17.69 7.72 15.29
C LEU A 440 17.83 8.31 16.69
N ARG A 441 18.64 7.70 17.57
CA ARG A 441 18.88 8.25 18.92
C ARG A 441 19.50 9.64 18.85
N GLN A 442 20.49 9.83 17.98
CA GLN A 442 21.13 11.14 17.78
C GLN A 442 20.12 12.17 17.29
N THR A 443 19.30 11.82 16.30
CA THR A 443 18.22 12.67 15.79
C THR A 443 17.23 13.06 16.90
N LEU A 444 16.76 12.10 17.70
CA LEU A 444 15.80 12.38 18.78
C LEU A 444 16.39 13.23 19.91
N LEU A 445 17.69 13.10 20.21
CA LEU A 445 18.40 13.96 21.16
C LEU A 445 18.56 15.38 20.60
N GLN A 446 18.97 15.52 19.34
CA GLN A 446 19.15 16.81 18.67
C GLN A 446 17.83 17.60 18.56
N LEU A 447 16.72 16.90 18.31
CA LEU A 447 15.39 17.51 18.26
C LEU A 447 14.76 17.75 19.63
N GLY A 448 15.44 17.38 20.73
CA GLY A 448 14.90 17.53 22.07
C GLY A 448 13.69 16.64 22.35
N LEU A 449 13.53 15.52 21.66
CA LEU A 449 12.48 14.53 21.92
C LEU A 449 12.91 13.50 22.97
N LEU A 450 14.22 13.26 23.05
CA LEU A 450 14.89 12.55 24.13
C LEU A 450 15.81 13.50 24.89
N ARG A 451 16.02 13.22 26.17
CA ARG A 451 17.13 13.73 26.98
C ARG A 451 17.95 12.57 27.51
N GLU A 452 19.19 12.87 27.82
CA GLU A 452 20.08 11.92 28.45
C GLU A 452 20.54 12.42 29.81
N ASP A 453 20.39 11.57 30.82
CA ASP A 453 20.88 11.80 32.19
C ASP A 453 21.57 10.52 32.68
N LYS A 454 22.79 10.63 33.21
CA LYS A 454 23.58 9.50 33.76
C LYS A 454 23.56 8.23 32.86
N GLN A 455 23.76 8.41 31.55
CA GLN A 455 23.73 7.36 30.51
C GLN A 455 22.37 6.68 30.28
N GLN A 456 21.29 7.22 30.84
CA GLN A 456 19.91 6.77 30.68
C GLN A 456 19.15 7.76 29.79
N LEU A 457 18.30 7.21 28.92
CA LEU A 457 17.49 7.97 27.99
C LEU A 457 16.09 8.16 28.55
N HIS A 458 15.61 9.39 28.52
CA HIS A 458 14.26 9.73 28.96
C HIS A 458 13.55 10.56 27.88
N PRO A 459 12.28 10.29 27.58
CA PRO A 459 11.52 11.13 26.67
C PRO A 459 11.16 12.47 27.32
N HIS A 460 11.08 13.51 26.51
CA HIS A 460 10.36 14.72 26.90
C HIS A 460 8.85 14.47 26.84
N THR A 461 8.08 15.14 27.69
CA THR A 461 6.62 15.03 27.70
C THR A 461 6.03 16.13 26.82
N ASN A 462 5.67 15.79 25.58
CA ASN A 462 4.93 16.66 24.68
C ASN A 462 3.97 15.82 23.82
N LEU A 463 3.14 16.49 23.02
CA LEU A 463 2.15 15.81 22.17
C LEU A 463 2.79 14.83 21.17
N LEU A 464 3.92 15.20 20.56
CA LEU A 464 4.61 14.34 19.59
C LEU A 464 5.13 13.06 20.24
N THR A 465 5.84 13.16 21.38
CA THR A 465 6.39 11.97 22.06
C THR A 465 5.28 11.08 22.59
N ARG A 466 4.16 11.65 23.07
CA ARG A 466 2.96 10.88 23.45
C ARG A 466 2.37 10.12 22.25
N ALA A 467 2.24 10.78 21.10
CA ALA A 467 1.70 10.14 19.90
C ALA A 467 2.61 9.02 19.36
N LEU A 468 3.93 9.26 19.34
CA LEU A 468 4.94 8.26 18.98
C LEU A 468 4.94 7.06 19.95
N PHE A 469 4.86 7.34 21.25
CA PHE A 469 4.74 6.32 22.29
C PHE A 469 3.51 5.43 22.06
N GLN A 470 2.33 6.03 21.87
CA GLN A 470 1.08 5.30 21.70
C GLN A 470 1.05 4.48 20.40
N LEU A 471 1.67 5.01 19.33
CA LEU A 471 1.85 4.25 18.08
C LEU A 471 2.64 2.96 18.34
N ALA A 472 3.78 3.05 19.02
CA ALA A 472 4.60 1.87 19.30
C ALA A 472 3.95 0.91 20.30
N GLU A 473 3.26 1.42 21.32
CA GLU A 473 2.55 0.59 22.30
C GLU A 473 1.46 -0.25 21.62
N THR A 474 0.70 0.39 20.73
CA THR A 474 -0.33 -0.24 19.89
C THR A 474 0.24 -1.39 19.05
N VAL A 475 1.38 -1.15 18.39
CA VAL A 475 2.03 -2.15 17.55
C VAL A 475 2.55 -3.33 18.39
N LEU A 476 3.28 -3.04 19.47
CA LEU A 476 3.86 -4.06 20.33
C LEU A 476 2.80 -4.89 21.05
N LEU A 477 1.69 -4.27 21.47
CA LEU A 477 0.58 -4.98 22.10
C LEU A 477 0.05 -6.05 21.14
N ARG A 478 -0.21 -5.69 19.89
CA ARG A 478 -0.71 -6.63 18.88
C ARG A 478 0.25 -7.82 18.67
N GLN A 479 1.55 -7.55 18.60
CA GLN A 479 2.59 -8.58 18.45
C GLN A 479 2.66 -9.48 19.69
N TYR A 480 2.57 -8.90 20.89
CA TYR A 480 2.53 -9.63 22.15
C TYR A 480 1.34 -10.57 22.23
N LEU A 481 0.14 -10.11 21.86
CA LEU A 481 -1.09 -10.93 21.87
C LEU A 481 -0.96 -12.14 20.93
N LEU A 482 -0.41 -11.95 19.73
CA LEU A 482 -0.19 -13.05 18.79
C LEU A 482 0.75 -14.11 19.37
N VAL A 483 1.90 -13.70 19.91
CA VAL A 483 2.87 -14.62 20.52
C VAL A 483 2.24 -15.34 21.71
N ARG A 484 1.46 -14.62 22.52
CA ARG A 484 0.76 -15.18 23.68
C ARG A 484 -0.24 -16.27 23.28
N ILE A 485 -1.08 -16.02 22.29
CA ILE A 485 -2.09 -16.98 21.82
C ILE A 485 -1.40 -18.27 21.36
N ILE A 486 -0.32 -18.16 20.58
CA ILE A 486 0.45 -19.34 20.12
C ILE A 486 1.08 -20.10 21.30
N THR A 487 1.58 -19.41 22.33
CA THR A 487 2.15 -20.10 23.50
C THR A 487 1.11 -20.86 24.32
N GLN A 488 -0.15 -20.42 24.31
CA GLN A 488 -1.24 -21.09 25.03
C GLN A 488 -1.90 -22.19 24.19
N GLN A 489 -1.89 -22.06 22.86
CA GLN A 489 -2.48 -23.03 21.93
C GLN A 489 -1.37 -23.75 21.15
N PRO A 490 -0.99 -24.98 21.53
CA PRO A 490 0.19 -25.65 20.97
C PRO A 490 0.10 -25.97 19.47
N GLN A 491 -1.10 -25.94 18.88
CA GLN A 491 -1.35 -26.18 17.45
C GLN A 491 -2.57 -25.37 16.98
N VAL A 492 -2.34 -24.21 16.34
CA VAL A 492 -3.41 -23.31 15.88
C VAL A 492 -3.33 -23.08 14.37
N LYS A 493 -4.46 -23.12 13.65
CA LYS A 493 -4.46 -22.75 12.22
C LYS A 493 -4.16 -21.27 12.07
N GLU A 494 -3.42 -20.88 11.03
CA GLU A 494 -3.08 -19.46 10.77
C GLU A 494 -4.32 -18.55 10.75
N LEU A 495 -5.41 -18.99 10.13
CA LEU A 495 -6.66 -18.23 10.08
C LEU A 495 -7.26 -18.03 11.48
N GLN A 496 -7.33 -19.08 12.28
CA GLN A 496 -7.84 -19.03 13.65
C GLN A 496 -6.98 -18.12 14.53
N LEU A 497 -5.65 -18.22 14.41
CA LEU A 497 -4.73 -17.32 15.12
C LEU A 497 -5.00 -15.86 14.77
N CYS A 498 -5.17 -15.55 13.48
CA CYS A 498 -5.48 -14.20 13.03
C CYS A 498 -6.85 -13.71 13.57
N GLU A 499 -7.86 -14.58 13.57
CA GLU A 499 -9.20 -14.29 14.08
C GLU A 499 -9.18 -14.02 15.59
N ILE A 500 -8.57 -14.90 16.39
CA ILE A 500 -8.47 -14.77 17.84
C ILE A 500 -7.65 -13.52 18.19
N THR A 501 -6.49 -13.30 17.55
CA THR A 501 -5.67 -12.11 17.79
C THR A 501 -6.45 -10.83 17.49
N THR A 502 -7.23 -10.82 16.41
CA THR A 502 -8.06 -9.67 16.01
C THR A 502 -9.21 -9.45 16.98
N ALA A 503 -9.91 -10.51 17.40
CA ALA A 503 -11.02 -10.43 18.34
C ALA A 503 -10.55 -9.93 19.72
N LEU A 504 -9.44 -10.48 20.21
CA LEU A 504 -8.83 -10.07 21.46
C LEU A 504 -8.34 -8.61 21.40
N ALA A 505 -7.69 -8.21 20.30
CA ALA A 505 -7.28 -6.82 20.14
C ALA A 505 -8.48 -5.85 20.13
N ARG A 506 -9.61 -6.22 19.48
CA ARG A 506 -10.85 -5.43 19.54
C ARG A 506 -11.46 -5.39 20.94
N HIS A 507 -11.37 -6.49 21.69
CA HIS A 507 -11.82 -6.52 23.08
C HIS A 507 -10.98 -5.59 23.96
N LEU A 508 -9.65 -5.68 23.87
CA LEU A 508 -8.75 -4.81 24.63
C LEU A 508 -8.88 -3.33 24.23
N GLN A 509 -9.35 -3.05 23.01
CA GLN A 509 -9.67 -1.70 22.61
C GLN A 509 -10.86 -1.08 23.35
N SER A 510 -11.77 -1.84 23.96
CA SER A 510 -12.80 -1.21 24.81
C SER A 510 -12.22 -0.68 26.12
N TRP A 511 -11.02 -1.15 26.49
CA TRP A 511 -10.26 -0.69 27.66
C TRP A 511 -9.33 0.48 27.33
N TYR A 512 -8.91 0.59 26.08
CA TYR A 512 -8.41 1.85 25.56
C TYR A 512 -9.62 2.79 25.35
N GLU A 513 -9.48 4.08 25.63
CA GLU A 513 -10.59 5.02 25.41
C GLU A 513 -11.05 5.12 23.93
N HIS A 514 -10.34 4.45 23.00
CA HIS A 514 -10.38 4.70 21.57
C HIS A 514 -10.21 3.42 20.72
N PRO A 515 -11.27 2.90 20.07
CA PRO A 515 -11.13 1.83 19.11
C PRO A 515 -10.36 2.32 17.86
N LEU A 516 -9.39 1.51 17.41
CA LEU A 516 -8.58 1.77 16.23
C LEU A 516 -8.94 0.76 15.12
N PRO A 517 -9.58 1.20 14.02
CA PRO A 517 -10.08 0.31 12.96
C PRO A 517 -9.02 -0.60 12.33
N GLU A 518 -7.74 -0.23 12.34
CA GLU A 518 -6.68 -1.03 11.72
C GLU A 518 -6.44 -2.39 12.38
N TYR A 519 -6.84 -2.59 13.64
CA TYR A 519 -6.68 -3.88 14.33
C TYR A 519 -7.65 -4.94 13.78
N ALA A 520 -8.71 -4.53 13.08
CA ALA A 520 -9.61 -5.43 12.39
C ALA A 520 -8.97 -6.11 11.16
N ASP A 521 -7.83 -5.61 10.66
CA ASP A 521 -7.25 -6.09 9.41
C ASP A 521 -6.26 -7.24 9.65
N GLN A 522 -6.80 -8.46 9.63
CA GLN A 522 -6.05 -9.72 9.73
C GLN A 522 -4.92 -9.86 8.71
N ARG A 523 -5.01 -9.19 7.55
CA ARG A 523 -4.00 -9.30 6.47
C ARG A 523 -2.63 -8.76 6.91
N GLN A 524 -2.59 -7.93 7.94
CA GLN A 524 -1.37 -7.35 8.49
C GLN A 524 -0.68 -8.25 9.53
N LEU A 525 -1.27 -9.39 9.89
CA LEU A 525 -0.66 -10.36 10.81
C LEU A 525 0.18 -11.41 10.05
N ARG A 526 -0.17 -11.70 8.79
CA ARG A 526 0.52 -12.72 8.00
C ARG A 526 2.02 -12.45 7.79
N PRO A 527 2.47 -11.24 7.39
CA PRO A 527 3.90 -10.98 7.23
C PRO A 527 4.68 -11.15 8.54
N LEU A 528 4.06 -10.84 9.67
CA LEU A 528 4.64 -11.06 10.99
C LEU A 528 4.77 -12.56 11.30
N ILE A 529 3.73 -13.35 11.03
CA ILE A 529 3.77 -14.82 11.21
C ILE A 529 4.87 -15.44 10.34
N GLU A 530 4.93 -15.09 9.05
CA GLU A 530 5.98 -15.55 8.13
C GLU A 530 7.38 -15.17 8.65
N CYS A 531 7.55 -13.95 9.16
CA CYS A 531 8.82 -13.52 9.75
C CYS A 531 9.16 -14.31 11.01
N LEU A 532 8.19 -14.63 11.88
CA LEU A 532 8.42 -15.45 13.06
C LEU A 532 8.84 -16.88 12.69
N GLU A 533 8.28 -17.45 11.62
CA GLU A 533 8.71 -18.75 11.06
C GLU A 533 10.14 -18.68 10.52
N GLN A 534 10.47 -17.65 9.73
CA GLN A 534 11.82 -17.45 9.20
C GLN A 534 12.88 -17.28 10.29
N GLN A 535 12.51 -16.67 11.43
CA GLN A 535 13.37 -16.51 12.60
C GLN A 535 13.35 -17.73 13.53
N GLN A 536 12.77 -18.86 13.09
CA GLN A 536 12.67 -20.11 13.85
C GLN A 536 12.04 -19.92 15.23
N LEU A 537 11.07 -19.01 15.34
CA LEU A 537 10.23 -18.84 16.53
C LEU A 537 8.96 -19.67 16.44
N LEU A 538 8.47 -19.89 15.21
CA LEU A 538 7.30 -20.70 14.90
C LEU A 538 7.67 -21.83 13.95
N ASN A 539 6.99 -22.96 14.10
CA ASN A 539 6.99 -24.06 13.14
C ASN A 539 5.61 -24.17 12.49
N ARG A 540 5.57 -24.59 11.23
CA ARG A 540 4.34 -24.88 10.51
C ARG A 540 4.32 -26.35 10.10
N ASN A 541 3.28 -27.06 10.54
CA ASN A 541 3.01 -28.43 10.13
C ASN A 541 1.52 -28.57 9.76
N ASP A 542 1.20 -29.13 8.59
CA ASP A 542 -0.18 -29.30 8.11
C ASP A 542 -1.08 -28.05 8.26
N GLN A 543 -0.54 -26.89 7.89
CA GLN A 543 -1.21 -25.56 8.02
C GLN A 543 -1.50 -25.11 9.46
N ARG A 544 -0.95 -25.80 10.47
CA ARG A 544 -1.00 -25.42 11.88
C ARG A 544 0.33 -24.85 12.31
N LEU A 545 0.27 -23.83 13.16
CA LEU A 545 1.39 -23.11 13.73
C LEU A 545 1.59 -23.57 15.18
N SER A 546 2.85 -23.73 15.56
CA SER A 546 3.26 -24.00 16.94
C SER A 546 4.52 -23.23 17.29
N ALA A 547 4.77 -23.02 18.57
CA ALA A 547 6.05 -22.45 19.02
C ALA A 547 7.19 -23.44 18.71
N ALA A 548 8.25 -22.95 18.06
CA ALA A 548 9.44 -23.75 17.75
C ALA A 548 10.38 -23.90 18.96
N ARG A 549 10.26 -23.00 19.94
CA ARG A 549 11.04 -22.93 21.19
C ARG A 549 10.23 -22.22 22.28
N ASP A 550 10.73 -22.23 23.50
CA ASP A 550 10.12 -21.46 24.60
C ASP A 550 10.14 -19.95 24.29
N LEU A 551 8.94 -19.36 24.17
CA LEU A 551 8.74 -17.93 23.91
C LEU A 551 8.50 -17.13 25.19
N THR A 552 8.52 -17.77 26.37
CA THR A 552 8.40 -17.12 27.68
C THR A 552 9.37 -15.95 27.89
N PRO A 553 10.64 -16.00 27.42
CA PRO A 553 11.53 -14.85 27.51
C PRO A 553 11.02 -13.61 26.75
N ILE A 554 10.39 -13.79 25.59
CA ILE A 554 9.80 -12.70 24.79
C ILE A 554 8.60 -12.11 25.55
N LEU A 555 7.72 -12.97 26.06
CA LEU A 555 6.56 -12.54 26.85
C LEU A 555 6.98 -11.78 28.13
N ARG A 556 8.07 -12.20 28.78
CA ARG A 556 8.62 -11.52 29.96
C ARG A 556 9.12 -10.11 29.64
N VAL A 557 9.72 -9.91 28.46
CA VAL A 557 10.10 -8.56 28.00
C VAL A 557 8.85 -7.74 27.67
N GLY A 558 7.88 -8.33 26.96
CA GLY A 558 6.61 -7.67 26.65
C GLY A 558 5.86 -7.18 27.89
N ARG A 559 5.82 -7.99 28.96
CA ARG A 559 5.22 -7.61 30.26
C ARG A 559 5.85 -6.38 30.90
N LYS A 560 7.13 -6.09 30.63
CA LYS A 560 7.79 -4.88 31.16
C LYS A 560 7.49 -3.63 30.34
N LEU A 561 7.01 -3.80 29.11
CA LEU A 561 6.82 -2.71 28.16
C LEU A 561 5.35 -2.31 27.99
N LEU A 562 4.43 -3.24 28.21
CA LEU A 562 3.00 -3.06 28.02
C LEU A 562 2.27 -2.85 29.37
N PRO A 563 1.14 -2.11 29.39
CA PRO A 563 0.35 -1.91 30.60
C PRO A 563 -0.19 -3.21 31.21
N ASP A 564 -0.01 -3.41 32.53
CA ASP A 564 -0.43 -4.62 33.26
C ASP A 564 -1.93 -4.91 33.11
N VAL A 565 -2.77 -3.87 33.11
CA VAL A 565 -4.22 -4.00 32.94
C VAL A 565 -4.56 -4.76 31.65
N LEU A 566 -3.93 -4.41 30.53
CA LEU A 566 -4.19 -5.05 29.24
C LEU A 566 -3.72 -6.50 29.22
N ILE A 567 -2.63 -6.78 29.93
CA ILE A 567 -2.10 -8.13 30.06
C ILE A 567 -3.06 -8.99 30.87
N GLN A 568 -3.58 -8.48 31.98
CA GLN A 568 -4.56 -9.17 32.81
C GLN A 568 -5.90 -9.37 32.08
N GLU A 569 -6.39 -8.36 31.37
CA GLU A 569 -7.62 -8.51 30.59
C GLU A 569 -7.45 -9.51 29.43
N SER A 570 -6.27 -9.54 28.80
CA SER A 570 -5.98 -10.55 27.80
C SER A 570 -5.94 -11.97 28.38
N GLU A 571 -5.53 -12.13 29.65
CA GLU A 571 -5.59 -13.41 30.38
C GLU A 571 -7.02 -13.85 30.62
N ARG A 572 -7.86 -12.94 31.13
CA ARG A 572 -9.26 -13.23 31.41
C ARG A 572 -10.02 -13.59 30.14
N TRP A 573 -9.81 -12.82 29.06
CA TRP A 573 -10.50 -13.07 27.80
C TRP A 573 -10.11 -14.43 27.18
N LEU A 574 -8.82 -14.77 27.17
CA LEU A 574 -8.32 -16.06 26.66
C LEU A 574 -8.65 -17.25 27.56
N ALA A 575 -8.98 -17.04 28.84
CA ALA A 575 -9.49 -18.10 29.71
C ALA A 575 -10.98 -18.42 29.44
N GLN A 576 -11.71 -17.48 28.81
CA GLN A 576 -13.14 -17.59 28.54
C GLN A 576 -13.46 -18.04 27.10
N HIS A 577 -12.49 -18.02 26.19
CA HIS A 577 -12.61 -18.31 24.76
C HIS A 577 -11.47 -19.20 24.30
#